data_AF-X0T4K4-F1
#
_entry.id   AF-X0T4K4-F1
#
_cell.length_a   1.000
_cell.length_b   1.000
_cell.length_c   1.000
_cell.angle_alpha   90.00
_cell.angle_beta   90.00
_cell.angle_gamma   90.00
#
_symmetry.space_group_name_H-M   'P 1'
#
loop_
_entity.id
_entity.type
_entity.pdbx_description
1 polymer ?
#
loop_
_entity_poly.entity_id
_entity_poly.type
_entity_poly.pdbx_seq_one_letter_code
_entity_poly.pdbx_strand_id
1 'polypeptide(L)'
;MAYDATKLKDWQIAEAAEENMPTPDEWRERLNLQKGEMIPYGRLCRLDFLKVIERLKDKPDGKYVEVTAITPTPLGEGKTTTTMGILEGMGKRGKNVGGCIRQPSGGPSMNIKGTAAGGGNALLIPMTEFSLGLTGDINDIMNAHNLAMVALTSRMQHERNYSDEELAKRSRMRRLNIDPTRVEMGWIMDFCAQSLRNIVIGLGGRMDGYPMQSKFGIAVSSELMAMLSIVTDLADLRKRMDEITVAFDRDGNPVTTGDLEVGGAMTAWMRNTINPTLMCTAEYQPCLVHAGPFANIAVGQSSIIGDRIGLKMFDYHVTESGFAADIGFEKFWNV
;
A
#
# COMPACT_ATOMS: atom_id res chain seq x y z
N MET A 1 16.47 -15.61 23.78
CA MET A 1 17.78 -15.03 24.15
C MET A 1 18.11 -14.01 23.08
N ALA A 2 18.51 -12.79 23.43
CA ALA A 2 18.78 -11.77 22.41
C ALA A 2 19.94 -12.21 21.50
N TYR A 3 19.81 -11.97 20.21
CA TYR A 3 20.83 -12.23 19.20
C TYR A 3 21.97 -11.21 19.31
N ASP A 4 23.20 -11.61 19.00
CA ASP A 4 24.34 -10.70 18.99
C ASP A 4 24.35 -9.84 17.71
N ALA A 5 23.64 -8.71 17.75
CA ALA A 5 23.51 -7.78 16.63
C ALA A 5 24.82 -7.08 16.23
N THR A 6 25.91 -7.26 16.98
CA THR A 6 27.25 -6.76 16.58
C THR A 6 27.97 -7.74 15.64
N LYS A 7 27.51 -9.01 15.60
CA LYS A 7 28.10 -10.08 14.78
C LYS A 7 27.17 -10.56 13.68
N LEU A 8 25.87 -10.58 13.95
CA LEU A 8 24.86 -11.05 13.00
C LEU A 8 24.30 -9.87 12.21
N LYS A 9 24.14 -10.08 10.90
CA LYS A 9 23.38 -9.17 10.04
C LYS A 9 21.88 -9.34 10.32
N ASP A 10 21.09 -8.31 10.04
CA ASP A 10 19.64 -8.32 10.29
C ASP A 10 18.94 -9.53 9.66
N TRP A 11 19.31 -9.93 8.44
CA TRP A 11 18.71 -11.10 7.80
C TRP A 11 19.04 -12.42 8.49
N GLN A 12 20.20 -12.53 9.16
CA GLN A 12 20.57 -13.73 9.93
C GLN A 12 19.79 -13.78 11.25
N ILE A 13 19.54 -12.61 11.84
CA ILE A 13 18.66 -12.49 13.01
C ILE A 13 17.23 -12.86 12.61
N ALA A 14 16.74 -12.34 11.48
CA ALA A 14 15.44 -12.70 10.93
C ALA A 14 15.32 -14.21 10.72
N GLU A 15 16.25 -14.81 9.96
CA GLU A 15 16.26 -16.26 9.68
C GLU A 15 16.23 -17.10 10.97
N ALA A 16 17.03 -16.73 11.97
CA ALA A 16 17.05 -17.44 13.26
C ALA A 16 15.78 -17.22 14.10
N ALA A 17 15.14 -16.05 14.03
CA ALA A 17 13.88 -15.77 14.71
C ALA A 17 12.69 -16.44 14.01
N GLU A 18 12.77 -16.59 12.69
CA GLU A 18 11.74 -17.18 11.86
C GLU A 18 11.50 -18.68 12.15
N GLU A 19 12.48 -19.40 12.70
CA GLU A 19 12.38 -20.83 13.08
C GLU A 19 11.22 -21.10 14.05
N ASN A 20 10.93 -20.17 14.97
CA ASN A 20 9.85 -20.29 15.95
C ASN A 20 8.73 -19.26 15.74
N MET A 21 8.64 -18.71 14.51
CA MET A 21 7.58 -17.78 14.16
C MET A 21 6.21 -18.47 14.25
N PRO A 22 5.20 -17.85 14.90
CA PRO A 22 3.90 -18.47 15.01
C PRO A 22 3.26 -18.66 13.64
N THR A 23 2.68 -19.83 13.44
CA THR A 23 1.88 -20.18 12.27
C THR A 23 0.57 -19.38 12.24
N PRO A 24 -0.11 -19.28 11.08
CA PRO A 24 -1.43 -18.65 11.02
C PRO A 24 -2.44 -19.21 12.03
N ASP A 25 -2.48 -20.53 12.26
CA ASP A 25 -3.40 -21.12 13.24
C ASP A 25 -3.05 -20.73 14.68
N GLU A 26 -1.77 -20.69 15.04
CA GLU A 26 -1.32 -20.18 16.35
C GLU A 26 -1.65 -18.70 16.53
N TRP A 27 -1.50 -17.89 15.48
CA TRP A 27 -1.91 -16.48 15.51
C TRP A 27 -3.41 -16.32 15.74
N ARG A 28 -4.22 -17.18 15.11
CA ARG A 28 -5.68 -17.17 15.31
C ARG A 28 -6.03 -17.38 16.78
N GLU A 29 -5.36 -18.32 17.44
CA GLU A 29 -5.56 -18.60 18.86
C GLU A 29 -5.02 -17.49 19.75
N ARG A 30 -3.77 -17.03 19.52
CA ARG A 30 -3.12 -15.97 20.31
C ARG A 30 -3.88 -14.65 20.28
N LEU A 31 -4.46 -14.30 19.13
CA LEU A 31 -5.21 -13.06 18.94
C LEU A 31 -6.72 -13.23 19.14
N ASN A 32 -7.17 -14.43 19.52
CA ASN A 32 -8.58 -14.76 19.71
C ASN A 32 -9.45 -14.35 18.49
N LEU A 33 -8.97 -14.70 17.29
CA LEU A 33 -9.64 -14.44 16.02
C LEU A 33 -10.69 -15.52 15.75
N GLN A 34 -11.86 -15.09 15.30
CA GLN A 34 -12.96 -16.01 14.97
C GLN A 34 -12.76 -16.67 13.60
N LYS A 35 -13.54 -17.73 13.36
CA LYS A 35 -13.54 -18.44 12.08
C LYS A 35 -13.84 -17.46 10.94
N GLY A 36 -12.92 -17.39 9.97
CA GLY A 36 -13.05 -16.55 8.79
C GLY A 36 -12.62 -15.10 8.97
N GLU A 37 -12.12 -14.70 10.14
CA GLU A 37 -11.46 -13.39 10.36
C GLU A 37 -9.99 -13.38 9.91
N MET A 38 -9.44 -14.56 9.63
CA MET A 38 -8.09 -14.73 9.12
C MET A 38 -8.15 -15.31 7.71
N ILE A 39 -7.38 -14.72 6.80
CA ILE A 39 -7.21 -15.17 5.42
C ILE A 39 -5.77 -15.67 5.28
N PRO A 40 -5.54 -17.01 5.24
CA PRO A 40 -4.20 -17.56 5.13
C PRO A 40 -3.50 -17.16 3.83
N TYR A 41 -2.19 -16.90 3.89
CA TYR A 41 -1.35 -16.58 2.75
C TYR A 41 0.05 -17.21 2.93
N GLY A 42 0.20 -18.48 2.54
CA GLY A 42 1.42 -19.24 2.81
C GLY A 42 1.70 -19.30 4.32
N ARG A 43 2.89 -18.86 4.73
CA ARG A 43 3.29 -18.76 6.15
C ARG A 43 2.79 -17.48 6.85
N LEU A 44 2.21 -16.55 6.09
CA LEU A 44 1.58 -15.33 6.59
C LEU A 44 0.06 -15.47 6.62
N CYS A 45 -0.61 -14.44 7.12
CA CYS A 45 -2.05 -14.28 6.97
C CYS A 45 -2.42 -12.80 6.86
N ARG A 46 -3.61 -12.54 6.32
CA ARG A 46 -4.27 -11.24 6.39
C ARG A 46 -5.42 -11.30 7.38
N LEU A 47 -5.77 -10.15 7.96
CA LEU A 47 -6.97 -10.01 8.78
C LEU A 47 -8.13 -9.49 7.94
N ASP A 48 -9.25 -10.21 7.94
CA ASP A 48 -10.48 -9.79 7.26
C ASP A 48 -11.06 -8.58 8.00
N PHE A 49 -10.79 -7.39 7.46
CA PHE A 49 -11.10 -6.12 8.12
C PHE A 49 -12.58 -6.01 8.46
N LEU A 50 -13.45 -6.30 7.50
CA LEU A 50 -14.89 -6.09 7.64
C LEU A 50 -15.47 -6.97 8.76
N LYS A 51 -14.99 -8.21 8.90
CA LYS A 51 -15.46 -9.09 9.97
C LYS A 51 -14.91 -8.68 11.33
N VAL A 52 -13.61 -8.37 11.42
CA VAL A 52 -12.96 -8.01 12.68
C VAL A 52 -13.54 -6.70 13.21
N ILE A 53 -13.69 -5.68 12.37
CA ILE A 53 -14.17 -4.36 12.81
C ILE A 53 -15.66 -4.40 13.22
N GLU A 54 -16.49 -5.18 12.51
CA GLU A 54 -17.91 -5.32 12.85
C GLU A 54 -18.09 -6.04 14.19
N ARG A 55 -17.32 -7.11 14.43
CA ARG A 55 -17.35 -7.84 15.70
C ARG A 55 -16.89 -6.96 16.87
N LEU A 56 -15.84 -6.19 16.67
CA LEU A 56 -15.20 -5.40 17.72
C LEU A 56 -15.72 -3.96 17.82
N LYS A 57 -16.78 -3.59 17.09
CA LYS A 57 -17.28 -2.20 17.01
C LYS A 57 -17.59 -1.58 18.38
N ASP A 58 -18.11 -2.38 19.31
CA ASP A 58 -18.54 -1.93 20.65
C ASP A 58 -17.40 -1.98 21.68
N LYS A 59 -16.23 -2.54 21.32
CA LYS A 59 -15.05 -2.53 22.20
C LYS A 59 -14.43 -1.12 22.21
N PRO A 60 -14.08 -0.54 23.37
CA PRO A 60 -13.39 0.74 23.41
C PRO A 60 -12.03 0.64 22.71
N ASP A 61 -11.61 1.75 22.10
CA ASP A 61 -10.29 1.83 21.48
C ASP A 61 -9.19 1.79 22.55
N GLY A 62 -8.09 1.11 22.21
CA GLY A 62 -6.85 1.14 22.96
C GLY A 62 -6.15 2.51 22.88
N LYS A 63 -4.95 2.59 23.46
CA LYS A 63 -4.11 3.78 23.38
C LYS A 63 -3.39 3.82 22.04
N TYR A 64 -3.52 4.93 21.32
CA TYR A 64 -2.80 5.17 20.08
C TYR A 64 -1.44 5.79 20.38
N VAL A 65 -0.36 5.08 20.05
CA VAL A 65 1.02 5.51 20.27
C VAL A 65 1.66 5.75 18.90
N GLU A 66 1.96 7.01 18.61
CA GLU A 66 2.54 7.40 17.34
C GLU A 66 4.05 7.64 17.47
N VAL A 67 4.85 6.98 16.64
CA VAL A 67 6.31 7.10 16.62
C VAL A 67 6.73 8.01 15.47
N THR A 68 7.36 9.13 15.80
CA THR A 68 7.96 10.06 14.82
C THR A 68 9.44 10.30 15.09
N ALA A 69 10.10 11.09 14.25
CA ALA A 69 11.53 11.36 14.33
C ALA A 69 11.85 12.84 14.07
N ILE A 70 13.08 13.24 14.42
CA ILE A 70 13.70 14.48 13.94
C ILE A 70 13.95 14.41 12.43
N THR A 71 14.25 15.55 11.80
CA THR A 71 14.60 15.64 10.38
C THR A 71 15.70 14.62 10.02
N PRO A 72 15.52 13.79 8.98
CA PRO A 72 16.46 12.71 8.70
C PRO A 72 17.86 13.21 8.34
N THR A 73 18.86 12.47 8.80
CA THR A 73 20.28 12.71 8.58
C THR A 73 20.90 11.49 7.90
N PRO A 74 22.08 11.62 7.25
CA PRO A 74 22.78 10.48 6.65
C PRO A 74 23.16 9.36 7.64
N LEU A 75 23.15 9.64 8.96
CA LEU A 75 23.49 8.67 9.99
C LEU A 75 22.33 7.71 10.31
N GLY A 76 21.10 8.07 9.95
CA GLY A 76 19.89 7.31 10.22
C GLY A 76 19.41 7.42 11.68
N GLU A 77 18.09 7.50 11.85
CA GLU A 77 17.48 7.78 13.16
C GLU A 77 16.88 6.53 13.83
N GLY A 78 16.76 5.41 13.11
CA GLY A 78 16.26 4.16 13.69
C GLY A 78 14.79 4.21 14.13
N LYS A 79 13.94 4.98 13.44
CA LYS A 79 12.52 5.13 13.79
C LYS A 79 11.79 3.79 13.85
N THR A 80 11.83 2.98 12.78
CA THR A 80 11.14 1.69 12.75
C THR A 80 11.75 0.68 13.72
N THR A 81 13.07 0.73 13.95
CA THR A 81 13.72 -0.02 15.04
C THR A 81 13.15 0.35 16.41
N THR A 82 12.87 1.63 16.63
CA THR A 82 12.22 2.14 17.85
C THR A 82 10.78 1.65 17.95
N THR A 83 10.01 1.68 16.85
CA THR A 83 8.64 1.13 16.78
C THR A 83 8.62 -0.34 17.21
N MET A 84 9.48 -1.17 16.62
CA MET A 84 9.58 -2.60 16.98
C MET A 84 10.02 -2.77 18.43
N GLY A 85 11.01 -2.01 18.89
CA GLY A 85 11.50 -2.09 20.27
C GLY A 85 10.45 -1.68 21.33
N ILE A 86 9.54 -0.74 21.00
CA ILE A 86 8.41 -0.40 21.85
C ILE A 86 7.43 -1.59 21.93
N LEU A 87 7.09 -2.20 20.79
CA LEU A 87 6.24 -3.39 20.76
C LEU A 87 6.81 -4.50 21.66
N GLU A 88 8.08 -4.86 21.44
CA GLU A 88 8.77 -5.91 22.19
C GLU A 88 8.88 -5.58 23.68
N GLY A 89 9.30 -4.35 24.02
CA GLY A 89 9.44 -3.89 25.39
C GLY A 89 8.11 -3.88 26.15
N MET A 90 7.02 -3.50 25.51
CA MET A 90 5.68 -3.53 26.11
C MET A 90 5.15 -4.96 26.23
N GLY A 91 5.37 -5.81 25.22
CA GLY A 91 5.02 -7.22 25.25
C GLY A 91 5.70 -7.96 26.40
N LYS A 92 7.00 -7.71 26.58
CA LYS A 92 7.80 -8.25 27.71
C LYS A 92 7.29 -7.82 29.09
N ARG A 93 6.58 -6.70 29.16
CA ARG A 93 5.91 -6.21 30.38
C ARG A 93 4.48 -6.75 30.54
N GLY A 94 4.08 -7.72 29.72
CA GLY A 94 2.76 -8.36 29.74
C GLY A 94 1.63 -7.44 29.28
N LYS A 95 1.94 -6.41 28.47
CA LYS A 95 0.91 -5.54 27.88
C LYS A 95 0.36 -6.17 26.60
N ASN A 96 -0.95 -6.07 26.40
CA ASN A 96 -1.58 -6.37 25.12
C ASN A 96 -1.25 -5.25 24.13
N VAL A 97 -0.18 -5.43 23.37
CA VAL A 97 0.38 -4.45 22.44
C VAL A 97 0.46 -5.04 21.05
N GLY A 98 0.16 -4.22 20.06
CA GLY A 98 0.41 -4.50 18.65
C GLY A 98 0.64 -3.20 17.90
N GLY A 99 0.92 -3.30 16.61
CA GLY A 99 1.16 -2.11 15.80
C GLY A 99 0.70 -2.22 14.37
N CYS A 100 0.79 -1.12 13.63
CA CYS A 100 0.65 -1.12 12.18
C CYS A 100 1.75 -0.26 11.57
N ILE A 101 2.44 -0.78 10.56
CA ILE A 101 3.45 -0.03 9.81
C ILE A 101 3.23 -0.15 8.31
N ARG A 102 3.97 0.66 7.55
CA ARG A 102 3.87 0.71 6.10
C ARG A 102 4.53 -0.49 5.44
N GLN A 103 3.90 -0.97 4.38
CA GLN A 103 4.52 -1.87 3.41
C GLN A 103 5.61 -1.12 2.63
N PRO A 104 6.83 -1.67 2.52
CA PRO A 104 7.87 -1.10 1.68
C PRO A 104 7.66 -1.48 0.22
N SER A 105 8.16 -0.63 -0.69
CA SER A 105 8.37 -1.00 -2.08
C SER A 105 9.52 -2.01 -2.20
N GLY A 106 9.38 -3.01 -3.06
CA GLY A 106 10.45 -3.96 -3.37
C GLY A 106 11.53 -3.37 -4.28
N GLY A 107 11.20 -2.33 -5.05
CA GLY A 107 12.13 -1.68 -5.98
C GLY A 107 13.43 -1.19 -5.33
N PRO A 108 13.38 -0.41 -4.23
CA PRO A 108 14.56 0.03 -3.49
C PRO A 108 15.39 -1.11 -2.87
N SER A 109 14.75 -2.23 -2.49
CA SER A 109 15.41 -3.39 -1.88
C SER A 109 16.42 -4.05 -2.83
N MET A 110 16.22 -3.93 -4.14
CA MET A 110 17.13 -4.45 -5.16
C MET A 110 18.29 -3.51 -5.51
N ASN A 111 18.41 -2.37 -4.84
CA ASN A 111 19.44 -1.38 -5.10
C ASN A 111 20.36 -1.19 -3.86
N ILE A 112 20.41 0.00 -3.27
CA ILE A 112 21.32 0.33 -2.16
C ILE A 112 20.65 0.20 -0.78
N LYS A 113 19.31 0.24 -0.72
CA LYS A 113 18.61 0.35 0.56
C LYS A 113 18.43 -1.02 1.19
N GLY A 114 18.91 -1.19 2.42
CA GLY A 114 18.58 -2.33 3.26
C GLY A 114 17.08 -2.36 3.63
N THR A 115 16.69 -3.31 4.47
CA THR A 115 15.29 -3.47 4.87
C THR A 115 14.74 -2.25 5.60
N ALA A 116 13.45 -1.97 5.42
CA ALA A 116 12.71 -0.99 6.21
C ALA A 116 12.10 -1.60 7.50
N ALA A 117 12.40 -2.86 7.81
CA ALA A 117 11.76 -3.65 8.88
C ALA A 117 12.22 -3.31 10.31
N GLY A 118 13.10 -2.31 10.49
CA GLY A 118 13.84 -2.10 11.74
C GLY A 118 15.26 -2.65 11.65
N GLY A 119 15.86 -3.04 12.77
CA GLY A 119 17.25 -3.51 12.78
C GLY A 119 17.69 -4.11 14.11
N GLY A 120 18.72 -4.96 14.05
CA GLY A 120 19.20 -5.70 15.21
C GLY A 120 18.13 -6.65 15.76
N ASN A 121 17.95 -6.66 17.09
CA ASN A 121 16.92 -7.49 17.74
C ASN A 121 15.50 -6.91 17.58
N ALA A 122 15.36 -5.63 17.24
CA ALA A 122 14.06 -4.98 17.07
C ALA A 122 13.74 -4.89 15.58
N LEU A 123 13.35 -6.03 15.02
CA LEU A 123 13.14 -6.26 13.58
C LEU A 123 11.77 -6.90 13.35
N LEU A 124 11.10 -6.51 12.26
CA LEU A 124 9.91 -7.21 11.77
C LEU A 124 10.29 -8.42 10.91
N ILE A 125 9.61 -9.54 11.15
CA ILE A 125 9.79 -10.82 10.45
C ILE A 125 8.45 -11.34 9.89
N PRO A 126 8.47 -12.10 8.78
CA PRO A 126 9.64 -12.51 8.01
C PRO A 126 10.14 -11.43 7.04
N MET A 127 11.47 -11.29 6.95
CA MET A 127 12.11 -10.16 6.26
C MET A 127 11.97 -10.25 4.73
N THR A 128 11.95 -11.46 4.20
CA THR A 128 11.83 -11.72 2.75
C THR A 128 10.48 -11.26 2.23
N GLU A 129 9.38 -11.75 2.80
CA GLU A 129 8.03 -11.38 2.39
C GLU A 129 7.79 -9.89 2.61
N PHE A 130 8.23 -9.32 3.73
CA PHE A 130 8.14 -7.88 3.98
C PHE A 130 8.78 -7.06 2.85
N SER A 131 9.93 -7.51 2.35
CA SER A 131 10.71 -6.79 1.34
C SER A 131 10.30 -7.11 -0.10
N LEU A 132 9.67 -8.26 -0.35
CA LEU A 132 9.40 -8.81 -1.68
C LEU A 132 7.91 -9.05 -1.91
N GLY A 133 7.11 -7.98 -1.86
CA GLY A 133 5.72 -7.99 -2.30
C GLY A 133 4.69 -8.41 -1.25
N LEU A 134 5.12 -8.83 -0.06
CA LEU A 134 4.28 -9.18 1.09
C LEU A 134 3.22 -10.21 0.70
N THR A 135 1.95 -9.80 0.69
CA THR A 135 0.80 -10.64 0.34
C THR A 135 0.15 -10.21 -0.98
N GLY A 136 0.81 -9.35 -1.77
CA GLY A 136 0.39 -8.96 -3.12
C GLY A 136 -0.26 -7.59 -3.27
N ASP A 137 -0.35 -6.77 -2.21
CA ASP A 137 -1.05 -5.47 -2.25
C ASP A 137 -0.53 -4.53 -3.35
N ILE A 138 0.79 -4.40 -3.46
CA ILE A 138 1.43 -3.58 -4.50
C ILE A 138 1.14 -4.15 -5.90
N ASN A 139 1.03 -5.47 -6.06
CA ASN A 139 0.71 -6.10 -7.36
C ASN A 139 -0.71 -5.76 -7.79
N ASP A 140 -1.67 -5.85 -6.87
CA ASP A 140 -3.06 -5.49 -7.12
C ASP A 140 -3.20 -3.99 -7.44
N ILE A 141 -2.44 -3.13 -6.75
CA ILE A 141 -2.34 -1.69 -7.07
C ILE A 141 -1.77 -1.47 -8.47
N MET A 142 -0.69 -2.17 -8.84
CA MET A 142 -0.10 -2.09 -10.18
C MET A 142 -1.11 -2.49 -11.26
N ASN A 143 -1.83 -3.60 -11.07
CA ASN A 143 -2.83 -4.07 -12.02
C ASN A 143 -4.00 -3.09 -12.13
N ALA A 144 -4.53 -2.61 -11.00
CA ALA A 144 -5.63 -1.63 -10.99
C ALA A 144 -5.23 -0.30 -11.64
N HIS A 145 -4.07 0.25 -11.29
CA HIS A 145 -3.58 1.52 -11.85
C HIS A 145 -3.34 1.40 -13.36
N ASN A 146 -2.61 0.36 -13.78
CA ASN A 146 -2.29 0.16 -15.19
C ASN A 146 -3.54 -0.18 -16.02
N LEU A 147 -4.58 -0.79 -15.42
CA LEU A 147 -5.87 -0.98 -16.08
C LEU A 147 -6.55 0.34 -16.47
N ALA A 148 -6.45 1.39 -15.65
CA ALA A 148 -6.93 2.71 -16.03
C ALA A 148 -6.17 3.27 -17.25
N MET A 149 -4.85 3.09 -17.28
CA MET A 149 -4.04 3.49 -18.45
C MET A 149 -4.37 2.67 -19.70
N VAL A 150 -4.62 1.37 -19.57
CA VAL A 150 -5.12 0.55 -20.68
C VAL A 150 -6.46 1.10 -21.18
N ALA A 151 -7.42 1.34 -20.28
CA ALA A 151 -8.73 1.87 -20.65
C ALA A 151 -8.61 3.24 -21.34
N LEU A 152 -7.79 4.14 -20.81
CA LEU A 152 -7.54 5.48 -21.37
C LEU A 152 -6.93 5.39 -22.78
N THR A 153 -5.87 4.59 -22.95
CA THR A 153 -5.18 4.52 -24.24
C THR A 153 -6.01 3.80 -25.31
N SER A 154 -6.72 2.73 -24.95
CA SER A 154 -7.71 2.08 -25.83
C SER A 154 -8.83 3.05 -26.21
N ARG A 155 -9.28 3.86 -25.25
CA ARG A 155 -10.30 4.87 -25.49
C ARG A 155 -9.86 5.91 -26.52
N MET A 156 -8.68 6.49 -26.36
CA MET A 156 -8.10 7.45 -27.30
C MET A 156 -7.90 6.85 -28.69
N GLN A 157 -7.46 5.59 -28.77
CA GLN A 157 -7.30 4.89 -30.05
C GLN A 157 -8.64 4.69 -30.76
N HIS A 158 -9.67 4.22 -30.06
CA HIS A 158 -11.02 4.04 -30.63
C HIS A 158 -11.60 5.36 -31.11
N GLU A 159 -11.44 6.44 -30.33
CA GLU A 159 -11.86 7.77 -30.73
C GLU A 159 -11.14 8.28 -31.97
N ARG A 160 -9.84 8.01 -32.12
CA ARG A 160 -9.11 8.32 -33.37
C ARG A 160 -9.61 7.51 -34.55
N ASN A 161 -10.00 6.26 -34.32
CA ASN A 161 -10.30 5.31 -35.39
C ASN A 161 -11.74 5.36 -35.89
N TYR A 162 -12.69 5.80 -35.07
CA TYR A 162 -14.12 5.70 -35.35
C TYR A 162 -14.84 7.04 -35.24
N SER A 163 -15.90 7.21 -36.02
CA SER A 163 -16.84 8.33 -35.88
C SER A 163 -17.73 8.15 -34.65
N ASP A 164 -18.42 9.21 -34.24
CA ASP A 164 -19.29 9.19 -33.06
C ASP A 164 -20.45 8.21 -33.20
N GLU A 165 -21.02 8.12 -34.41
CA GLU A 165 -22.05 7.13 -34.73
C GLU A 165 -21.56 5.69 -34.54
N GLU A 166 -20.32 5.41 -34.93
CA GLU A 166 -19.73 4.07 -34.82
C GLU A 166 -19.34 3.74 -33.37
N LEU A 167 -18.83 4.73 -32.62
CA LEU A 167 -18.58 4.58 -31.17
C LEU A 167 -19.89 4.29 -30.42
N ALA A 168 -20.96 5.04 -30.72
CA ALA A 168 -22.27 4.84 -30.11
C ALA A 168 -22.84 3.44 -30.39
N LYS A 169 -22.63 2.89 -31.60
CA LYS A 169 -23.04 1.51 -31.93
C LYS A 169 -22.23 0.45 -31.17
N ARG A 170 -20.93 0.68 -30.95
CA ARG A 170 -20.01 -0.32 -30.36
C ARG A 170 -20.02 -0.36 -28.85
N SER A 171 -19.88 0.79 -28.20
CA SER A 171 -19.75 0.88 -26.74
C SER A 171 -20.91 1.60 -26.07
N ARG A 172 -21.79 2.27 -26.84
CA ARG A 172 -22.83 3.18 -26.32
C ARG A 172 -22.29 4.37 -25.52
N MET A 173 -20.99 4.64 -25.60
CA MET A 173 -20.36 5.76 -24.92
C MET A 173 -20.27 6.98 -25.86
N ARG A 174 -20.56 8.17 -25.34
CA ARG A 174 -20.26 9.46 -26.01
C ARG A 174 -18.76 9.63 -26.15
N ARG A 175 -18.27 10.39 -27.13
CA ARG A 175 -16.86 10.82 -27.22
C ARG A 175 -16.45 11.63 -25.97
N LEU A 176 -15.24 11.37 -25.45
CA LEU A 176 -14.62 12.10 -24.35
C LEU A 176 -13.68 13.18 -24.86
N ASN A 177 -13.15 13.04 -26.09
CA ASN A 177 -12.37 14.07 -26.77
C ASN A 177 -11.11 14.45 -25.97
N ILE A 178 -10.42 13.44 -25.45
CA ILE A 178 -9.21 13.57 -24.64
C ILE A 178 -8.13 14.32 -25.43
N ASP A 179 -7.49 15.29 -24.77
CA ASP A 179 -6.31 15.96 -25.30
C ASP A 179 -5.07 15.10 -25.04
N PRO A 180 -4.37 14.60 -26.09
CA PRO A 180 -3.21 13.74 -25.92
C PRO A 180 -2.01 14.43 -25.27
N THR A 181 -2.03 15.76 -25.13
CA THR A 181 -0.98 16.53 -24.44
C THR A 181 -1.30 16.80 -22.97
N ARG A 182 -2.51 16.43 -22.51
CA ARG A 182 -3.01 16.64 -21.14
C ARG A 182 -3.42 15.33 -20.48
N VAL A 183 -2.62 14.28 -20.69
CA VAL A 183 -2.73 13.01 -19.97
C VAL A 183 -1.81 13.06 -18.76
N GLU A 184 -2.39 13.09 -17.57
CA GLU A 184 -1.64 13.24 -16.31
C GLU A 184 -1.21 11.90 -15.72
N MET A 185 -2.06 10.88 -15.86
CA MET A 185 -1.79 9.54 -15.37
C MET A 185 -0.66 8.88 -16.19
N GLY A 186 0.26 8.23 -15.49
CA GLY A 186 1.32 7.41 -16.08
C GLY A 186 1.06 5.93 -15.83
N TRP A 187 1.97 5.10 -16.29
CA TRP A 187 2.02 3.70 -15.89
C TRP A 187 2.78 3.56 -14.57
N ILE A 188 2.65 2.42 -13.89
CA ILE A 188 3.47 2.12 -12.70
C ILE A 188 4.09 0.74 -12.74
N MET A 189 5.25 0.63 -12.10
CA MET A 189 5.92 -0.63 -11.79
C MET A 189 6.67 -0.50 -10.46
N ASP A 190 6.91 -1.60 -9.75
CA ASP A 190 7.63 -1.57 -8.48
C ASP A 190 9.14 -1.81 -8.64
N PHE A 191 9.76 -1.10 -9.59
CA PHE A 191 11.19 -1.14 -9.84
C PHE A 191 11.77 0.27 -10.05
N CYS A 192 13.04 0.44 -9.66
CA CYS A 192 13.77 1.68 -9.84
C CYS A 192 14.29 1.84 -11.29
N ALA A 193 13.40 2.14 -12.24
CA ALA A 193 13.74 2.27 -13.66
C ALA A 193 13.77 3.73 -14.15
N GLN A 194 14.91 4.42 -13.99
CA GLN A 194 15.05 5.83 -14.40
C GLN A 194 14.83 6.05 -15.91
N SER A 195 15.16 5.05 -16.74
CA SER A 195 14.99 5.07 -18.19
C SER A 195 13.53 5.13 -18.65
N LEU A 196 12.57 4.82 -17.78
CA LEU A 196 11.13 4.82 -18.11
C LEU A 196 10.39 6.07 -17.61
N ARG A 197 11.11 7.04 -17.03
CA ARG A 197 10.51 8.29 -16.55
C ARG A 197 9.85 9.10 -17.67
N ASN A 198 10.40 9.05 -18.88
CA ASN A 198 9.85 9.71 -20.06
C ASN A 198 9.92 8.74 -21.24
N ILE A 199 8.76 8.40 -21.80
CA ILE A 199 8.64 7.47 -22.92
C ILE A 199 7.68 8.02 -23.97
N VAL A 200 7.70 7.40 -25.15
CA VAL A 200 6.66 7.58 -26.17
C VAL A 200 5.98 6.23 -26.37
N ILE A 201 4.65 6.19 -26.29
CA ILE A 201 3.84 4.98 -26.46
C ILE A 201 3.00 5.06 -27.74
N GLY A 202 2.34 3.95 -28.10
CA GLY A 202 1.40 3.91 -29.23
C GLY A 202 2.08 4.11 -30.59
N LEU A 203 3.37 3.80 -30.69
CA LEU A 203 4.12 3.78 -31.94
C LEU A 203 3.65 2.60 -32.81
N GLY A 204 3.84 2.71 -34.13
CA GLY A 204 3.39 1.72 -35.11
C GLY A 204 2.28 2.28 -36.00
N GLY A 205 1.32 1.42 -36.34
CA GLY A 205 0.19 1.75 -37.20
C GLY A 205 -1.08 2.15 -36.46
N ARG A 206 -2.16 2.33 -37.23
CA ARG A 206 -3.48 2.75 -36.73
C ARG A 206 -4.06 1.82 -35.65
N MET A 207 -3.63 0.56 -35.63
CA MET A 207 -4.11 -0.47 -34.69
C MET A 207 -3.20 -0.70 -33.47
N ASP A 208 -2.09 0.04 -33.36
CA ASP A 208 -1.08 -0.18 -32.30
C ASP A 208 -1.14 0.86 -31.16
N GLY A 209 -2.27 1.56 -31.01
CA GLY A 209 -2.49 2.58 -29.98
C GLY A 209 -2.38 4.02 -30.49
N TYR A 210 -2.38 4.98 -29.57
CA TYR A 210 -2.30 6.42 -29.86
C TYR A 210 -0.90 6.98 -29.54
N PRO A 211 -0.15 7.51 -30.54
CA PRO A 211 1.17 8.11 -30.31
C PRO A 211 1.09 9.30 -29.35
N MET A 212 1.70 9.18 -28.18
CA MET A 212 1.81 10.27 -27.19
C MET A 212 2.98 10.09 -26.24
N GLN A 213 3.39 11.19 -25.60
CA GLN A 213 4.32 11.14 -24.48
C GLN A 213 3.65 10.48 -23.27
N SER A 214 4.41 9.70 -22.52
CA SER A 214 3.96 9.05 -21.30
C SER A 214 5.13 8.84 -20.34
N LYS A 215 4.86 8.21 -19.19
CA LYS A 215 5.82 8.07 -18.08
C LYS A 215 5.50 6.82 -17.25
N PHE A 216 6.51 6.28 -16.58
CA PHE A 216 6.35 5.32 -15.49
C PHE A 216 6.68 5.96 -14.14
N GLY A 217 5.84 5.69 -13.14
CA GLY A 217 6.10 5.92 -11.72
C GLY A 217 6.46 4.63 -10.99
N ILE A 218 6.99 4.76 -9.76
CA ILE A 218 7.14 3.61 -8.86
C ILE A 218 5.78 3.27 -8.25
N ALA A 219 5.45 1.99 -8.03
CA ALA A 219 4.10 1.59 -7.67
C ALA A 219 3.55 2.27 -6.40
N VAL A 220 4.39 2.46 -5.39
CA VAL A 220 4.04 3.15 -4.14
C VAL A 220 3.78 4.66 -4.27
N SER A 221 4.11 5.28 -5.42
CA SER A 221 3.75 6.66 -5.73
C SER A 221 2.37 6.80 -6.39
N SER A 222 1.68 5.68 -6.63
CA SER A 222 0.33 5.65 -7.18
C SER A 222 -0.67 6.33 -6.25
N GLU A 223 -1.61 7.11 -6.80
CA GLU A 223 -2.74 7.64 -6.06
C GLU A 223 -3.57 6.52 -5.40
N LEU A 224 -3.65 5.34 -6.02
CA LEU A 224 -4.34 4.18 -5.45
C LEU A 224 -3.70 3.71 -4.14
N MET A 225 -2.38 3.90 -3.97
CA MET A 225 -1.69 3.62 -2.70
C MET A 225 -2.06 4.64 -1.63
N ALA A 226 -2.16 5.92 -1.99
CA ALA A 226 -2.63 6.97 -1.09
C ALA A 226 -4.09 6.73 -0.70
N MET A 227 -4.96 6.39 -1.65
CA MET A 227 -6.34 6.00 -1.39
C MET A 227 -6.42 4.82 -0.43
N LEU A 228 -5.66 3.73 -0.67
CA LEU A 228 -5.65 2.56 0.21
C LEU A 228 -5.27 2.92 1.66
N SER A 229 -4.41 3.93 1.86
CA SER A 229 -4.03 4.37 3.20
C SER A 229 -5.14 5.14 3.94
N ILE A 230 -6.09 5.76 3.24
CA ILE A 230 -7.11 6.63 3.87
C ILE A 230 -8.54 6.11 3.76
N VAL A 231 -8.81 5.10 2.93
CA VAL A 231 -10.16 4.55 2.79
C VAL A 231 -10.64 3.89 4.07
N THR A 232 -11.94 4.00 4.35
CA THR A 232 -12.55 3.43 5.55
C THR A 232 -13.17 2.06 5.33
N ASP A 233 -13.50 1.73 4.08
CA ASP A 233 -14.13 0.48 3.65
C ASP A 233 -14.10 0.33 2.10
N LEU A 234 -14.65 -0.77 1.59
CA LEU A 234 -14.69 -1.07 0.16
C LEU A 234 -15.62 -0.14 -0.64
N ALA A 235 -16.68 0.40 -0.03
CA ALA A 235 -17.61 1.30 -0.70
C ALA A 235 -16.96 2.68 -0.91
N ASP A 236 -16.22 3.18 0.08
CA ASP A 236 -15.40 4.38 -0.04
C ASP A 236 -14.30 4.21 -1.12
N LEU A 237 -13.60 3.06 -1.12
CA LEU A 237 -12.64 2.74 -2.18
C LEU A 237 -13.30 2.75 -3.56
N ARG A 238 -14.47 2.11 -3.71
CA ARG A 238 -15.22 2.07 -4.97
C ARG A 238 -15.58 3.46 -5.48
N LYS A 239 -16.08 4.32 -4.59
CA LYS A 239 -16.49 5.69 -4.93
C LYS A 239 -15.28 6.50 -5.43
N ARG A 240 -14.21 6.54 -4.65
CA ARG A 240 -12.98 7.28 -5.01
C ARG A 240 -12.36 6.76 -6.30
N MET A 241 -12.50 5.45 -6.58
CA MET A 241 -11.99 4.84 -7.79
C MET A 241 -12.68 5.35 -9.07
N ASP A 242 -13.88 5.95 -9.01
CA ASP A 242 -14.51 6.62 -10.16
C ASP A 242 -14.12 8.10 -10.31
N GLU A 243 -13.52 8.68 -9.27
CA GLU A 243 -13.22 10.12 -9.16
C GLU A 243 -11.78 10.45 -9.59
N ILE A 244 -10.95 9.43 -9.86
CA ILE A 244 -9.55 9.60 -10.28
C ILE A 244 -9.53 10.30 -11.63
N THR A 245 -8.94 11.51 -11.67
CA THR A 245 -8.72 12.25 -12.92
C THR A 245 -7.52 11.66 -13.65
N VAL A 246 -7.74 11.19 -14.88
CA VAL A 246 -6.68 10.54 -15.68
C VAL A 246 -6.11 11.45 -16.76
N ALA A 247 -6.93 12.38 -17.28
CA ALA A 247 -6.58 13.31 -18.33
C ALA A 247 -7.55 14.50 -18.33
N PHE A 248 -7.31 15.47 -19.22
CA PHE A 248 -8.27 16.52 -19.57
C PHE A 248 -8.73 16.37 -21.03
N ASP A 249 -9.99 16.67 -21.29
CA ASP A 249 -10.52 16.79 -22.66
C ASP A 249 -9.98 18.05 -23.35
N ARG A 250 -10.30 18.29 -24.63
CA ARG A 250 -9.86 19.50 -25.36
C ARG A 250 -10.47 20.81 -24.86
N ASP A 251 -11.60 20.75 -24.16
CA ASP A 251 -12.27 21.92 -23.59
C ASP A 251 -11.72 22.25 -22.18
N GLY A 252 -10.89 21.36 -21.62
CA GLY A 252 -10.25 21.52 -20.31
C GLY A 252 -11.03 20.90 -19.16
N ASN A 253 -12.06 20.11 -19.43
CA ASN A 253 -12.78 19.38 -18.39
C ASN A 253 -11.98 18.13 -17.97
N PRO A 254 -12.01 17.76 -16.68
CA PRO A 254 -11.39 16.52 -16.22
C PRO A 254 -12.10 15.31 -16.83
N VAL A 255 -11.31 14.31 -17.22
CA VAL A 255 -11.79 12.98 -17.61
C VAL A 255 -11.41 12.02 -16.50
N THR A 256 -12.39 11.33 -15.93
CA THR A 256 -12.16 10.41 -14.82
C THR A 256 -12.18 8.94 -15.22
N THR A 257 -11.73 8.08 -14.32
CA THR A 257 -11.94 6.62 -14.41
C THR A 257 -13.42 6.22 -14.44
N GLY A 258 -14.31 7.04 -13.86
CA GLY A 258 -15.76 6.91 -13.99
C GLY A 258 -16.26 7.18 -15.41
N ASP A 259 -15.75 8.22 -16.08
CA ASP A 259 -16.04 8.50 -17.50
C ASP A 259 -15.57 7.38 -18.43
N LEU A 260 -14.51 6.67 -18.03
CA LEU A 260 -13.98 5.48 -18.72
C LEU A 260 -14.72 4.18 -18.36
N GLU A 261 -15.65 4.21 -17.41
CA GLU A 261 -16.37 3.05 -16.87
C GLU A 261 -15.44 1.93 -16.34
N VAL A 262 -14.25 2.29 -15.85
CA VAL A 262 -13.21 1.32 -15.43
C VAL A 262 -13.06 1.19 -13.91
N GLY A 263 -13.57 2.16 -13.14
CA GLY A 263 -13.37 2.19 -11.69
C GLY A 263 -13.87 0.94 -10.94
N GLY A 264 -14.95 0.31 -11.43
CA GLY A 264 -15.45 -0.95 -10.87
C GLY A 264 -14.46 -2.11 -11.03
N ALA A 265 -13.83 -2.22 -12.21
CA ALA A 265 -12.85 -3.25 -12.49
C ALA A 265 -11.54 -3.02 -11.72
N MET A 266 -11.12 -1.76 -11.57
CA MET A 266 -9.99 -1.39 -10.71
C MET A 266 -10.25 -1.74 -9.24
N THR A 267 -11.47 -1.48 -8.75
CA THR A 267 -11.88 -1.85 -7.39
C THR A 267 -11.89 -3.36 -7.19
N ALA A 268 -12.28 -4.14 -8.22
CA ALA A 268 -12.28 -5.60 -8.14
C ALA A 268 -10.86 -6.16 -7.95
N TRP A 269 -9.85 -5.59 -8.63
CA TRP A 269 -8.44 -5.91 -8.38
C TRP A 269 -8.04 -5.63 -6.93
N MET A 270 -8.46 -4.48 -6.39
CA MET A 270 -8.11 -4.07 -5.03
C MET A 270 -9.03 -4.62 -3.93
N ARG A 271 -10.01 -5.48 -4.25
CA ARG A 271 -11.00 -5.95 -3.29
C ARG A 271 -10.36 -6.54 -2.02
N ASN A 272 -9.31 -7.34 -2.21
CA ASN A 272 -8.65 -8.03 -1.10
C ASN A 272 -7.55 -7.19 -0.45
N THR A 273 -7.07 -6.13 -1.12
CA THR A 273 -6.00 -5.26 -0.62
C THR A 273 -6.45 -4.38 0.52
N ILE A 274 -7.72 -4.39 0.92
CA ILE A 274 -8.20 -3.68 2.12
C ILE A 274 -7.82 -4.43 3.42
N ASN A 275 -7.36 -5.67 3.31
CA ASN A 275 -7.10 -6.54 4.47
C ASN A 275 -5.61 -6.48 4.86
N PRO A 276 -5.27 -5.92 6.04
CA PRO A 276 -3.90 -5.82 6.53
C PRO A 276 -3.23 -7.18 6.65
N THR A 277 -1.93 -7.23 6.35
CA THR A 277 -1.12 -8.43 6.57
C THR A 277 -0.66 -8.49 8.02
N LEU A 278 -0.84 -9.62 8.69
CA LEU A 278 -0.29 -9.85 10.02
C LEU A 278 1.14 -10.40 9.91
N MET A 279 2.06 -9.68 10.54
CA MET A 279 3.45 -10.05 10.75
C MET A 279 3.77 -9.96 12.25
N CYS A 280 5.04 -10.14 12.62
CA CYS A 280 5.45 -9.97 14.01
C CYS A 280 6.90 -9.51 14.15
N THR A 281 7.24 -9.01 15.33
CA THR A 281 8.62 -8.70 15.70
C THR A 281 9.45 -9.97 15.90
N ALA A 282 10.77 -9.84 16.04
CA ALA A 282 11.66 -10.97 16.34
C ALA A 282 11.36 -11.61 17.70
N GLU A 283 10.76 -10.89 18.65
CA GLU A 283 10.20 -11.43 19.91
C GLU A 283 8.69 -11.77 19.84
N TYR A 284 8.13 -11.86 18.63
CA TYR A 284 6.77 -12.32 18.31
C TYR A 284 5.63 -11.43 18.85
N GLN A 285 5.80 -10.11 18.88
CA GLN A 285 4.69 -9.18 19.09
C GLN A 285 3.99 -8.90 17.74
N PRO A 286 2.64 -8.88 17.71
CA PRO A 286 1.89 -8.73 16.47
C PRO A 286 2.07 -7.33 15.87
N CYS A 287 2.33 -7.28 14.57
CA CYS A 287 2.40 -6.03 13.82
C CYS A 287 1.71 -6.20 12.46
N LEU A 288 0.73 -5.36 12.18
CA LEU A 288 0.08 -5.27 10.89
C LEU A 288 0.99 -4.52 9.91
N VAL A 289 0.98 -4.93 8.66
CA VAL A 289 1.64 -4.22 7.56
C VAL A 289 0.61 -3.94 6.49
N HIS A 290 0.38 -2.66 6.21
CA HIS A 290 -0.66 -2.26 5.27
C HIS A 290 -0.50 -0.85 4.72
N ALA A 291 -0.68 -0.72 3.41
CA ALA A 291 -0.40 0.47 2.62
C ALA A 291 1.04 0.99 2.79
N GLY A 292 1.50 1.83 1.86
CA GLY A 292 2.86 2.38 1.90
C GLY A 292 3.01 3.62 1.03
N PRO A 293 2.14 4.63 1.15
CA PRO A 293 2.23 5.84 0.35
C PRO A 293 3.51 6.61 0.65
N PHE A 294 3.97 7.34 -0.35
CA PHE A 294 5.04 8.32 -0.18
C PHE A 294 4.63 9.44 0.79
N ALA A 295 5.57 9.84 1.64
CA ALA A 295 5.31 10.87 2.64
C ALA A 295 5.55 12.30 2.14
N ASN A 296 6.13 12.48 0.95
CA ASN A 296 6.29 13.81 0.32
C ASN A 296 5.03 14.22 -0.47
N ILE A 297 4.55 13.34 -1.36
CA ILE A 297 3.39 13.59 -2.23
C ILE A 297 2.05 13.08 -1.67
N ALA A 298 2.07 12.29 -0.60
CA ALA A 298 0.88 11.75 0.06
C ALA A 298 1.06 11.74 1.59
N VAL A 299 0.19 11.02 2.32
CA VAL A 299 0.09 11.07 3.80
C VAL A 299 1.28 10.45 4.53
N GLY A 300 1.96 9.47 3.92
CA GLY A 300 3.14 8.88 4.53
C GLY A 300 2.89 7.95 5.73
N GLN A 301 1.64 7.50 5.93
CA GLN A 301 1.21 6.64 7.03
C GLN A 301 0.89 5.22 6.53
N SER A 302 0.80 4.25 7.45
CA SER A 302 0.06 3.02 7.17
C SER A 302 -1.44 3.31 7.02
N SER A 303 -2.23 2.28 6.70
CA SER A 303 -3.65 2.49 6.46
C SER A 303 -4.47 2.77 7.73
N ILE A 304 -5.47 3.65 7.62
CA ILE A 304 -6.54 3.83 8.61
C ILE A 304 -7.23 2.50 8.95
N ILE A 305 -7.41 1.61 7.97
CA ILE A 305 -7.99 0.28 8.21
C ILE A 305 -7.17 -0.55 9.21
N GLY A 306 -5.85 -0.59 9.02
CA GLY A 306 -4.91 -1.27 9.92
C GLY A 306 -4.95 -0.67 11.33
N ASP A 307 -5.00 0.66 11.42
CA ASP A 307 -5.07 1.34 12.71
C ASP A 307 -6.40 1.12 13.44
N ARG A 308 -7.53 1.13 12.71
CA ARG A 308 -8.86 0.82 13.27
C ARG A 308 -8.93 -0.60 13.81
N ILE A 309 -8.35 -1.57 13.12
CA ILE A 309 -8.24 -2.95 13.62
C ILE A 309 -7.36 -2.98 14.87
N GLY A 310 -6.17 -2.39 14.79
CA GLY A 310 -5.20 -2.39 15.89
C GLY A 310 -5.74 -1.77 17.17
N LEU A 311 -6.40 -0.63 17.08
CA LEU A 311 -7.05 0.05 18.22
C LEU A 311 -8.15 -0.79 18.86
N LYS A 312 -8.86 -1.62 18.10
CA LYS A 312 -9.84 -2.55 18.66
C LYS A 312 -9.19 -3.81 19.24
N MET A 313 -8.10 -4.29 18.66
CA MET A 313 -7.49 -5.55 19.10
C MET A 313 -6.58 -5.37 20.33
N PHE A 314 -5.82 -4.27 20.39
CA PHE A 314 -4.75 -4.07 21.36
C PHE A 314 -5.09 -2.97 22.37
N ASP A 315 -4.61 -3.11 23.60
CA ASP A 315 -4.73 -2.05 24.61
C ASP A 315 -3.78 -0.88 24.29
N TYR A 316 -2.70 -1.16 23.55
CA TYR A 316 -1.74 -0.21 23.02
C TYR A 316 -1.47 -0.54 21.55
N HIS A 317 -1.80 0.40 20.68
CA HIS A 317 -1.58 0.30 19.24
C HIS A 317 -0.46 1.27 18.84
N VAL A 318 0.66 0.74 18.36
CA VAL A 318 1.84 1.53 17.97
C VAL A 318 1.89 1.68 16.45
N THR A 319 2.00 2.91 15.94
CA THR A 319 2.24 3.16 14.51
C THR A 319 3.37 4.17 14.31
N GLU A 320 3.66 4.52 13.05
CA GLU A 320 4.72 5.44 12.71
C GLU A 320 4.46 6.27 11.45
N SER A 321 4.98 7.50 11.49
CA SER A 321 4.96 8.44 10.38
C SER A 321 6.20 8.37 9.49
N GLY A 322 6.02 8.43 8.16
CA GLY A 322 7.11 8.62 7.21
C GLY A 322 7.81 9.97 7.37
N PHE A 323 9.11 10.06 7.05
CA PHE A 323 9.95 11.26 7.32
C PHE A 323 9.94 11.66 8.81
N ALA A 324 10.01 12.95 9.09
CA ALA A 324 10.12 13.53 10.43
C ALA A 324 8.83 14.22 10.84
N ALA A 325 8.83 14.79 12.05
CA ALA A 325 7.64 15.38 12.65
C ALA A 325 7.03 16.53 11.82
N ASP A 326 7.87 17.27 11.08
CA ASP A 326 7.48 18.39 10.21
C ASP A 326 6.72 17.97 8.94
N ILE A 327 6.78 16.70 8.55
CA ILE A 327 6.09 16.17 7.36
C ILE A 327 5.13 15.05 7.76
N GLY A 328 5.64 13.95 8.29
CA GLY A 328 4.82 12.77 8.52
C GLY A 328 3.85 12.95 9.67
N PHE A 329 4.35 13.40 10.83
CA PHE A 329 3.51 13.59 12.01
C PHE A 329 2.52 14.73 11.84
N GLU A 330 2.92 15.80 11.14
CA GLU A 330 2.01 16.86 10.72
C GLU A 330 0.84 16.30 9.91
N LYS A 331 1.14 15.50 8.87
CA LYS A 331 0.10 14.86 8.05
C LYS A 331 -0.75 13.86 8.81
N PHE A 332 -0.17 13.12 9.76
CA PHE A 332 -0.91 12.20 10.63
C PHE A 332 -2.04 12.90 11.40
N TRP A 333 -1.82 14.13 11.87
CA TRP A 333 -2.82 14.89 12.62
C TRP A 333 -3.80 15.67 11.76
N ASN A 334 -3.36 16.11 10.57
CA ASN A 334 -4.10 17.09 9.77
C ASN A 334 -4.73 16.51 8.49
N VAL A 335 -4.49 15.23 8.16
CA VAL A 335 -5.06 14.53 6.99
C VAL A 335 -5.68 13.20 7.39
#